data_AF-A0A2R7LGI5-F1
#
_entry.id   AF-A0A2R7LGI5-F1
#
_cell.length_a   1.000
_cell.length_b   1.000
_cell.length_c   1.000
_cell.angle_alpha   90.00
_cell.angle_beta   90.00
_cell.angle_gamma   90.00
#
_symmetry.space_group_name_H-M   'P 1'
#
loop_
_entity.id
_entity.type
_entity.pdbx_description
1 polymer ?
#
loop_
_entity_poly.entity_id
_entity_poly.type
_entity_poly.pdbx_seq_one_letter_code
_entity_poly.pdbx_strand_id
1 'polypeptide(L)'
;MNFRNFVAVFLFVIFGVSEMNAQSYELGKVTVAELKEKENPKDTTAPATILFKKAKTVFTYNKDRGFSANHVYEFKIKIYKKEGLKWADQKVRFYIGYETLNQDLLEFSNAVTYNLENGSIVKTKLDNQGSFKKKVNKFWNEKTITLPNVKVGSIIEYKYVLKSENIVKLPDFDFQYDIPVRYFEYKTDIPEFYIYKTLLIGTRKIETDSKITSGNQSFNDEYNRS
;
A
#
# COMPACT_ATOMS: atom_id res chain seq x y z
N MET A 1 -4.61 2.88 -60.93
CA MET A 1 -4.22 2.38 -59.59
C MET A 1 -5.12 3.05 -58.58
N ASN A 2 -6.02 2.28 -57.94
CA ASN A 2 -7.29 2.80 -57.41
C ASN A 2 -7.13 3.59 -56.11
N PHE A 3 -7.30 4.92 -56.19
CA PHE A 3 -7.27 5.87 -55.08
C PHE A 3 -8.20 5.49 -53.91
N ARG A 4 -9.26 4.72 -54.21
CA ARG A 4 -10.24 4.21 -53.24
C ARG A 4 -9.66 3.26 -52.18
N ASN A 5 -8.59 2.54 -52.52
CA ASN A 5 -7.94 1.61 -51.58
C ASN A 5 -6.98 2.33 -50.62
N PHE A 6 -6.47 3.50 -50.99
CA PHE A 6 -5.59 4.30 -50.13
C PHE A 6 -6.36 4.97 -48.98
N VAL A 7 -7.60 5.41 -49.24
CA VAL A 7 -8.47 6.02 -48.24
C VAL A 7 -8.88 5.02 -47.16
N ALA A 8 -9.14 3.75 -47.53
CA ALA A 8 -9.48 2.69 -46.58
C ALA A 8 -8.30 2.33 -45.66
N VAL A 9 -7.07 2.37 -46.17
CA VAL A 9 -5.86 2.15 -45.36
C VAL A 9 -5.61 3.31 -44.40
N PHE A 10 -5.86 4.55 -44.82
CA PHE A 10 -5.71 5.74 -43.98
C PHE A 10 -6.74 5.79 -42.83
N LEU A 11 -7.97 5.32 -43.06
CA LEU A 11 -9.02 5.21 -42.04
C LEU A 11 -8.75 4.12 -40.99
N PHE A 12 -8.03 3.06 -41.33
CA PHE A 12 -7.71 1.98 -40.39
C PHE A 12 -6.58 2.36 -39.41
N VAL A 13 -5.67 3.25 -39.81
CA VAL A 13 -4.55 3.72 -38.96
C VAL A 13 -5.02 4.70 -37.87
N ILE A 14 -6.10 5.45 -38.10
CA ILE A 14 -6.64 6.43 -37.12
C ILE A 14 -7.40 5.75 -35.97
N PHE A 15 -7.92 4.54 -36.16
CA PHE A 15 -8.65 3.78 -35.12
C PHE A 15 -7.74 2.93 -34.20
N GLY A 16 -6.41 2.93 -34.41
CA GLY A 16 -5.48 2.03 -33.73
C GLY A 16 -4.81 2.58 -32.46
N VAL A 17 -4.99 3.85 -32.11
CA VAL A 17 -4.34 4.43 -30.91
C VAL A 17 -5.25 4.24 -29.71
N SER A 18 -5.37 3.01 -29.23
CA SER A 18 -5.86 2.79 -27.87
C SER A 18 -4.76 3.22 -26.90
N GLU A 19 -5.02 4.26 -26.13
CA GLU A 19 -4.14 4.64 -25.02
C GLU A 19 -4.15 3.51 -23.99
N MET A 20 -3.14 2.63 -24.07
CA MET A 20 -2.85 1.67 -23.03
C MET A 20 -2.32 2.42 -21.80
N ASN A 21 -3.24 2.92 -20.96
CA ASN A 21 -2.90 3.41 -19.64
C ASN A 21 -2.58 2.23 -18.73
N ALA A 22 -1.32 1.78 -18.75
CA ALA A 22 -0.80 0.88 -17.74
C ALA A 22 -0.67 1.66 -16.42
N GLN A 23 -1.68 1.54 -15.55
CA GLN A 23 -1.68 2.24 -14.27
C GLN A 23 -0.64 1.59 -13.34
N SER A 24 0.47 2.30 -13.09
CA SER A 24 1.52 1.86 -12.18
C SER A 24 1.15 2.21 -10.74
N TYR A 25 0.90 1.21 -9.90
CA TYR A 25 0.63 1.39 -8.47
C TYR A 25 1.93 1.33 -7.65
N GLU A 26 2.64 2.45 -7.62
CA GLU A 26 3.89 2.65 -6.89
C GLU A 26 3.86 3.98 -6.14
N LEU A 27 4.44 4.01 -4.93
CA LEU A 27 4.65 5.24 -4.19
C LEU A 27 5.69 6.12 -4.90
N GLY A 28 5.61 7.43 -4.72
CA GLY A 28 6.52 8.41 -5.31
C GLY A 28 6.15 8.85 -6.73
N LYS A 29 5.23 8.13 -7.40
CA LYS A 29 4.73 8.46 -8.73
C LYS A 29 3.39 9.19 -8.63
N VAL A 30 3.43 10.47 -8.26
CA VAL A 30 2.26 11.36 -8.22
C VAL A 30 2.21 12.21 -9.48
N THR A 31 1.04 12.28 -10.11
CA THR A 31 0.83 13.07 -11.33
C THR A 31 0.03 14.34 -11.05
N VAL A 32 0.19 15.34 -11.92
CA VAL A 32 -0.63 16.57 -11.90
C VAL A 32 -2.11 16.24 -12.11
N ALA A 33 -2.43 15.23 -12.93
CA ALA A 33 -3.81 14.80 -13.17
C ALA A 33 -4.48 14.30 -11.88
N GLU A 34 -3.80 13.43 -11.12
CA GLU A 34 -4.31 12.95 -9.82
C GLU A 34 -4.48 14.11 -8.81
N LEU A 35 -3.57 15.09 -8.81
CA LEU A 35 -3.68 16.26 -7.94
C LEU A 35 -4.80 17.23 -8.37
N LYS A 36 -5.09 17.34 -9.67
CA LYS A 36 -6.18 18.16 -10.20
C LYS A 36 -7.55 17.51 -10.06
N GLU A 37 -7.62 16.20 -9.85
CA GLU A 37 -8.88 15.49 -9.60
C GLU A 37 -9.56 16.05 -8.33
N LYS A 38 -10.76 16.62 -8.49
CA LYS A 38 -11.45 17.36 -7.42
C LYS A 38 -12.41 16.50 -6.61
N GLU A 39 -12.86 15.39 -7.16
CA GLU A 39 -13.81 14.46 -6.54
C GLU A 39 -13.57 13.03 -7.04
N ASN A 40 -14.05 12.03 -6.32
CA ASN A 40 -13.99 10.66 -6.78
C ASN A 40 -15.05 10.43 -7.90
N PRO A 41 -14.66 9.94 -9.09
CA PRO A 41 -15.58 9.72 -10.21
C PRO A 41 -16.74 8.75 -9.94
N LYS A 42 -16.57 7.81 -8.99
CA LYS A 42 -17.57 6.81 -8.61
C LYS A 42 -18.41 7.21 -7.39
N ASP A 43 -17.97 8.22 -6.64
CA ASP A 43 -18.64 8.71 -5.44
C ASP A 43 -18.22 10.16 -5.15
N THR A 44 -18.96 11.12 -5.69
CA THR A 44 -18.69 12.55 -5.51
C THR A 44 -18.90 13.00 -4.05
N THR A 45 -19.57 12.20 -3.23
CA THR A 45 -19.78 12.50 -1.81
C THR A 45 -18.55 12.16 -0.97
N ALA A 46 -17.69 11.26 -1.44
CA ALA A 46 -16.51 10.79 -0.72
C ALA A 46 -15.56 11.93 -0.31
N PRO A 47 -15.17 12.02 0.97
CA PRO A 47 -14.27 13.07 1.45
C PRO A 47 -12.80 12.83 1.07
N ALA A 48 -12.44 11.58 0.83
CA ALA A 48 -11.12 11.13 0.38
C ALA A 48 -11.28 9.80 -0.38
N THR A 49 -10.20 9.29 -0.97
CA THR A 49 -10.18 7.96 -1.60
C THR A 49 -8.79 7.36 -1.51
N ILE A 50 -8.75 6.08 -1.14
CA ILE A 50 -7.54 5.28 -1.24
C ILE A 50 -7.36 4.95 -2.73
N LEU A 51 -6.42 5.65 -3.38
CA LEU A 51 -6.07 5.40 -4.78
C LEU A 51 -5.49 4.00 -4.93
N PHE A 52 -4.62 3.61 -4.00
CA PHE A 52 -4.27 2.20 -3.82
C PHE A 52 -3.88 1.86 -2.38
N LYS A 53 -4.14 0.60 -2.03
CA LYS A 53 -3.55 -0.08 -0.86
C LYS A 53 -2.87 -1.36 -1.33
N LYS A 54 -1.56 -1.45 -1.19
CA LYS A 54 -0.82 -2.68 -1.47
C LYS A 54 -0.27 -3.27 -0.18
N ALA A 55 -0.29 -4.58 -0.06
CA ALA A 55 0.41 -5.29 0.99
C ALA A 55 1.28 -6.40 0.41
N LYS A 56 2.41 -6.65 1.07
CA LYS A 56 3.29 -7.77 0.79
C LYS A 56 3.74 -8.41 2.10
N THR A 57 3.52 -9.71 2.25
CA THR A 57 4.11 -10.49 3.35
C THR A 57 5.27 -11.30 2.82
N VAL A 58 6.45 -11.12 3.41
CA VAL A 58 7.66 -11.89 3.07
C VAL A 58 8.26 -12.46 4.34
N PHE A 59 8.64 -13.73 4.29
CA PHE A 59 9.29 -14.40 5.41
C PHE A 59 10.80 -14.18 5.36
N THR A 60 11.38 -14.02 6.53
CA THR A 60 12.83 -13.98 6.74
C THR A 60 13.20 -14.96 7.84
N TYR A 61 14.34 -15.61 7.72
CA TYR A 61 14.81 -16.58 8.70
C TYR A 61 16.05 -16.05 9.40
N ASN A 62 16.12 -16.30 10.70
CA ASN A 62 17.27 -16.06 11.54
C ASN A 62 17.57 -17.36 12.30
N LYS A 63 18.84 -17.75 12.40
CA LYS A 63 19.26 -19.02 13.02
C LYS A 63 18.81 -19.15 14.48
N ASP A 64 18.85 -18.05 15.23
CA ASP A 64 18.54 -18.05 16.67
C ASP A 64 17.03 -18.03 16.94
N ARG A 65 16.24 -17.48 16.01
CA ARG A 65 14.81 -17.17 16.23
C ARG A 65 13.86 -17.90 15.27
N GLY A 66 14.38 -18.55 14.24
CA GLY A 66 13.60 -19.16 13.18
C GLY A 66 13.00 -18.13 12.21
N PHE A 67 11.81 -18.46 11.69
CA PHE A 67 11.11 -17.60 10.73
C PHE A 67 10.39 -16.43 11.41
N SER A 68 10.44 -15.27 10.76
CA SER A 68 9.63 -14.10 11.05
C SER A 68 8.98 -13.60 9.76
N ALA A 69 7.79 -13.00 9.89
CA ALA A 69 7.06 -12.42 8.78
C ALA A 69 7.22 -10.89 8.78
N ASN A 70 7.53 -10.32 7.63
CA ASN A 70 7.56 -8.89 7.39
C ASN A 70 6.37 -8.51 6.52
N HIS A 71 5.42 -7.79 7.11
CA HIS A 71 4.22 -7.31 6.44
C HIS A 71 4.42 -5.85 6.03
N VAL A 72 4.64 -5.65 4.74
CA VAL A 72 4.83 -4.34 4.13
C VAL A 72 3.48 -3.84 3.62
N TYR A 73 3.06 -2.64 4.03
CA TYR A 73 1.85 -2.00 3.53
C TYR A 73 2.19 -0.65 2.92
N GLU A 74 1.58 -0.34 1.78
CA GLU A 74 1.75 0.90 1.03
C GLU A 74 0.39 1.51 0.74
N PHE A 75 0.24 2.80 1.03
CA PHE A 75 -1.00 3.53 0.85
C PHE A 75 -0.73 4.80 0.04
N LYS A 76 -1.65 5.08 -0.89
CA LYS A 76 -1.77 6.37 -1.58
C LYS A 76 -3.20 6.84 -1.47
N ILE A 77 -3.42 7.99 -0.83
CA ILE A 77 -4.76 8.50 -0.50
C ILE A 77 -4.90 9.91 -1.06
N LYS A 78 -5.99 10.16 -1.79
CA LYS A 78 -6.37 11.48 -2.31
C LYS A 78 -7.39 12.11 -1.37
N ILE A 79 -7.19 13.39 -1.02
CA ILE A 79 -8.10 14.16 -0.18
C ILE A 79 -8.91 15.13 -1.05
N TYR A 80 -10.24 15.08 -0.97
CA TYR A 80 -11.15 15.93 -1.76
C TYR A 80 -11.85 17.00 -0.93
N LYS A 81 -12.11 16.74 0.35
CA LYS A 81 -12.91 17.60 1.23
C LYS A 81 -12.27 17.75 2.60
N LYS A 82 -12.75 18.72 3.40
CA LYS A 82 -12.22 19.03 4.73
C LYS A 82 -12.34 17.83 5.69
N GLU A 83 -13.42 17.07 5.60
CA GLU A 83 -13.67 15.87 6.40
C GLU A 83 -12.63 14.78 6.11
N GLY A 84 -12.03 14.81 4.92
CA GLY A 84 -10.97 13.90 4.51
C GLY A 84 -9.62 14.21 5.17
N LEU A 85 -9.42 15.40 5.72
CA LEU A 85 -8.17 15.79 6.38
C LEU A 85 -7.84 14.91 7.60
N LYS A 86 -8.84 14.26 8.21
CA LYS A 86 -8.64 13.26 9.28
C LYS A 86 -7.74 12.09 8.84
N TRP A 87 -7.67 11.82 7.53
CA TRP A 87 -6.76 10.82 6.96
C TRP A 87 -5.30 11.27 6.92
N ALA A 88 -4.97 12.49 7.33
CA ALA A 88 -3.57 12.86 7.58
C ALA A 88 -2.98 12.11 8.79
N ASP A 89 -3.82 11.74 9.76
CA ASP A 89 -3.43 10.97 10.94
C ASP A 89 -3.59 9.47 10.68
N GLN A 90 -2.49 8.74 10.72
CA GLN A 90 -2.47 7.29 10.51
C GLN A 90 -2.03 6.59 11.78
N LYS A 91 -2.84 5.64 12.23
CA LYS A 91 -2.64 4.91 13.49
C LYS A 91 -2.61 3.42 13.20
N VAL A 92 -1.54 2.74 13.62
CA VAL A 92 -1.41 1.30 13.45
C VAL A 92 -1.05 0.68 14.80
N ARG A 93 -1.85 -0.30 15.21
CA ARG A 93 -1.63 -1.08 16.43
C ARG A 93 -0.83 -2.34 16.12
N PHE A 94 0.02 -2.73 17.05
CA PHE A 94 0.85 -3.93 16.94
C PHE A 94 1.03 -4.59 18.31
N TYR A 95 1.19 -5.92 18.29
CA TYR A 95 1.13 -6.73 19.49
C TYR A 95 2.50 -6.83 20.17
N ILE A 96 2.51 -6.72 21.49
CA ILE A 96 3.73 -6.74 22.31
C ILE A 96 3.65 -7.69 23.51
N GLY A 97 2.55 -8.41 23.64
CA GLY A 97 2.23 -9.20 24.82
C GLY A 97 2.56 -10.67 24.72
N TYR A 98 3.51 -11.05 23.86
CA TYR A 98 3.93 -12.43 23.71
C TYR A 98 4.72 -12.88 24.95
N GLU A 99 4.52 -14.14 25.36
CA GLU A 99 5.27 -14.73 26.48
C GLU A 99 6.64 -15.24 26.05
N THR A 100 6.71 -15.89 24.88
CA THR A 100 7.92 -16.54 24.36
C THR A 100 8.51 -15.87 23.12
N LEU A 101 7.69 -15.16 22.35
CA LEU A 101 8.11 -14.46 21.13
C LEU A 101 8.55 -13.02 21.44
N ASN A 102 9.36 -12.45 20.54
CA ASN A 102 9.66 -11.03 20.59
C ASN A 102 8.40 -10.21 20.27
N GLN A 103 8.36 -9.01 20.84
CA GLN A 103 7.33 -8.02 20.52
C GLN A 103 7.35 -7.71 19.02
N ASP A 104 6.18 -7.47 18.44
CA ASP A 104 6.11 -6.98 17.08
C ASP A 104 6.83 -5.62 16.96
N LEU A 105 7.46 -5.41 15.82
CA LEU A 105 8.12 -4.15 15.48
C LEU A 105 7.35 -3.49 14.34
N LEU A 106 7.06 -2.20 14.52
CA LEU A 106 6.32 -1.41 13.53
C LEU A 106 7.10 -0.15 13.17
N GLU A 107 7.36 0.01 11.88
CA GLU A 107 8.12 1.14 11.33
C GLU A 107 7.38 1.79 10.18
N PHE A 108 7.20 3.12 10.25
CA PHE A 108 6.71 3.92 9.14
C PHE A 108 7.88 4.40 8.29
N SER A 109 7.65 4.48 6.99
CA SER A 109 8.58 5.04 6.00
C SER A 109 7.79 5.67 4.86
N ASN A 110 8.48 6.40 3.97
CA ASN A 110 7.88 7.02 2.79
C ASN A 110 6.61 7.87 3.06
N ALA A 111 6.50 8.44 4.26
CA ALA A 111 5.38 9.30 4.65
C ALA A 111 5.55 10.69 4.04
N VAL A 112 4.72 11.01 3.05
CA VAL A 112 4.85 12.21 2.21
C VAL A 112 3.49 12.76 1.84
N THR A 113 3.37 14.09 1.88
CA THR A 113 2.26 14.84 1.30
C THR A 113 2.68 15.50 -0.02
N TYR A 114 1.80 15.45 -1.01
CA TYR A 114 1.95 16.09 -2.31
C TYR A 114 0.84 17.11 -2.52
N ASN A 115 1.24 18.29 -2.96
CA ASN A 115 0.38 19.43 -3.22
C ASN A 115 0.62 19.98 -4.61
N LEU A 116 -0.40 20.57 -5.22
CA LEU A 116 -0.22 21.33 -6.46
C LEU A 116 -0.12 22.82 -6.10
N GLU A 117 1.01 23.45 -6.42
CA GLU A 117 1.28 24.86 -6.17
C GLU A 117 1.80 25.49 -7.46
N ASN A 118 1.08 26.51 -7.97
CA ASN A 118 1.41 27.19 -9.23
C ASN A 118 1.65 26.22 -10.41
N GLY A 119 0.85 25.14 -10.47
CA GLY A 119 0.95 24.11 -11.52
C GLY A 119 2.05 23.08 -11.31
N SER A 120 2.88 23.21 -10.26
CA SER A 120 3.98 22.31 -9.94
C SER A 120 3.66 21.43 -8.72
N ILE A 121 4.20 20.21 -8.71
CA ILE A 121 4.02 19.28 -7.58
C ILE A 121 5.03 19.63 -6.49
N VAL A 122 4.53 20.00 -5.32
CA VAL A 122 5.32 20.28 -4.11
C VAL A 122 5.22 19.08 -3.16
N LYS A 123 6.38 18.56 -2.76
CA LYS A 123 6.51 17.38 -1.89
C LYS A 123 6.91 17.82 -0.48
N THR A 124 6.18 17.39 0.54
CA THR A 124 6.51 17.61 1.95
C THR A 124 6.65 16.25 2.64
N LYS A 125 7.87 15.89 3.02
CA LYS A 125 8.15 14.63 3.74
C LYS A 125 7.90 14.81 5.23
N LEU A 126 7.34 13.79 5.88
CA LEU A 126 7.27 13.72 7.34
C LEU A 126 8.69 13.65 7.92
N ASP A 127 8.98 14.53 8.88
CA ASP A 127 10.22 14.48 9.66
C ASP A 127 10.13 13.44 10.79
N ASN A 128 11.24 13.22 11.50
CA ASN A 128 11.26 12.27 12.61
C ASN A 128 10.36 12.69 13.79
N GLN A 129 9.94 13.95 13.89
CA GLN A 129 9.16 14.47 15.02
C GLN A 129 7.67 14.16 14.90
N GLY A 130 7.15 13.97 13.68
CA GLY A 130 5.73 13.66 13.49
C GLY A 130 5.33 12.19 13.64
N SER A 131 6.18 11.34 14.25
CA SER A 131 5.89 9.94 14.57
C SER A 131 5.88 9.70 16.08
N PHE A 132 4.77 9.21 16.61
CA PHE A 132 4.56 8.97 18.04
C PHE A 132 4.27 7.49 18.31
N LYS A 133 4.84 6.93 19.38
CA LYS A 133 4.52 5.58 19.89
C LYS A 133 3.88 5.69 21.26
N LYS A 134 2.74 5.04 21.45
CA LYS A 134 2.01 5.00 22.72
C LYS A 134 1.72 3.56 23.13
N LYS A 135 1.86 3.28 24.43
CA LYS A 135 1.39 2.02 25.03
C LYS A 135 -0.12 2.10 25.23
N VAL A 136 -0.87 1.17 24.61
CA VAL A 136 -2.33 1.11 24.72
C VAL A 136 -2.72 0.31 25.96
N ASN A 137 -2.13 -0.87 26.12
CA ASN A 137 -2.28 -1.73 27.29
C ASN A 137 -1.08 -2.70 27.42
N LYS A 138 -1.21 -3.76 28.22
CA LYS A 138 -0.13 -4.76 28.38
C LYS A 138 0.15 -5.59 27.12
N PHE A 139 -0.77 -5.65 26.17
CA PHE A 139 -0.69 -6.47 24.96
C PHE A 139 -0.45 -5.67 23.69
N TRP A 140 -0.78 -4.39 23.67
CA TRP A 140 -0.82 -3.59 22.45
C TRP A 140 -0.07 -2.26 22.61
N ASN A 141 0.72 -1.95 21.58
CA ASN A 141 1.19 -0.60 21.31
C ASN A 141 0.46 -0.03 20.08
N GLU A 142 0.47 1.29 19.97
CA GLU A 142 -0.01 2.03 18.80
C GLU A 142 1.09 3.00 18.35
N LYS A 143 1.37 3.02 17.05
CA LYS A 143 2.23 4.03 16.43
C LYS A 143 1.37 4.91 15.55
N THR A 144 1.55 6.20 15.69
CA THR A 144 0.79 7.24 14.99
C THR A 144 1.75 8.10 14.21
N ILE A 145 1.39 8.41 12.97
CA ILE A 145 2.05 9.46 12.19
C ILE A 145 1.00 10.51 11.78
N THR A 146 1.44 11.77 11.71
CA THR A 146 0.63 12.86 11.15
C THR A 146 1.36 13.42 9.95
N LEU A 147 0.81 13.24 8.75
CA LEU A 147 1.43 13.77 7.53
C LEU A 147 1.37 15.31 7.52
N PRO A 148 2.47 16.00 7.20
CA PRO A 148 2.54 17.46 7.27
C PRO A 148 1.90 18.10 6.03
N ASN A 149 1.46 19.36 6.14
CA ASN A 149 1.00 20.16 5.00
C ASN A 149 -0.15 19.52 4.17
N VAL A 150 -1.00 18.72 4.82
CA VAL A 150 -2.18 18.13 4.18
C VAL A 150 -3.29 19.17 4.06
N LYS A 151 -3.79 19.37 2.84
CA LYS A 151 -4.87 20.29 2.50
C LYS A 151 -5.85 19.62 1.55
N VAL A 152 -6.98 20.28 1.31
CA VAL A 152 -7.93 19.83 0.29
C VAL A 152 -7.23 19.78 -1.07
N GLY A 153 -7.36 18.66 -1.78
CA GLY A 153 -6.67 18.40 -3.04
C GLY A 153 -5.33 17.68 -2.88
N SER A 154 -4.80 17.52 -1.66
CA SER A 154 -3.54 16.79 -1.43
C SER A 154 -3.65 15.31 -1.78
N ILE A 155 -2.51 14.73 -2.12
CA ILE A 155 -2.29 13.28 -2.08
C ILE A 155 -1.31 13.00 -0.95
N ILE A 156 -1.61 12.01 -0.12
CA ILE A 156 -0.70 11.50 0.89
C ILE A 156 -0.27 10.09 0.52
N GLU A 157 0.99 9.79 0.77
CA GLU A 157 1.58 8.48 0.59
C GLU A 157 2.27 8.08 1.89
N TYR A 158 2.18 6.81 2.26
CA TYR A 158 2.99 6.27 3.35
C TYR A 158 3.16 4.77 3.18
N LYS A 159 4.22 4.26 3.81
CA LYS A 159 4.51 2.84 3.94
C LYS A 159 4.68 2.50 5.40
N TYR A 160 4.27 1.31 5.81
CA TYR A 160 4.74 0.75 7.07
C TYR A 160 5.13 -0.71 6.93
N VAL A 161 6.03 -1.14 7.80
CA VAL A 161 6.46 -2.53 7.94
C VAL A 161 6.12 -2.98 9.34
N LEU A 162 5.33 -4.05 9.44
CA LEU A 162 5.08 -4.79 10.68
C LEU A 162 5.89 -6.09 10.61
N LYS A 163 6.90 -6.21 11.47
CA LYS A 163 7.69 -7.45 11.63
C LYS A 163 7.16 -8.21 12.83
N SER A 164 6.81 -9.49 12.62
CA SER A 164 6.29 -10.38 13.66
C SER A 164 7.00 -11.73 13.64
N GLU A 165 7.32 -12.26 14.80
CA GLU A 165 7.71 -13.66 14.97
C GLU A 165 6.49 -14.59 15.06
N ASN A 166 5.28 -14.04 15.24
CA ASN A 166 4.05 -14.83 15.24
C ASN A 166 3.62 -15.16 13.81
N ILE A 167 4.21 -16.23 13.28
CA ILE A 167 3.87 -16.73 11.95
C ILE A 167 2.59 -17.58 11.94
N VAL A 168 1.97 -17.89 13.08
CA VAL A 168 0.74 -18.72 13.10
C VAL A 168 -0.44 -18.00 12.46
N LYS A 169 -0.56 -16.69 12.70
CA LYS A 169 -1.61 -15.84 12.13
C LYS A 169 -0.98 -14.61 11.51
N LEU A 170 -1.15 -14.45 10.20
CA LEU A 170 -0.79 -13.22 9.50
C LEU A 170 -1.85 -12.13 9.79
N PRO A 171 -1.48 -10.83 9.75
CA PRO A 171 -2.41 -9.74 9.96
C PRO A 171 -3.54 -9.74 8.92
N ASP A 172 -4.71 -9.28 9.36
CA ASP A 172 -5.86 -9.14 8.49
C ASP A 172 -5.60 -8.06 7.41
N PHE A 173 -6.10 -8.27 6.19
CA PHE A 173 -5.98 -7.31 5.09
C PHE A 173 -7.35 -6.74 4.75
N ASP A 174 -7.65 -5.56 5.31
CA ASP A 174 -8.89 -4.85 4.99
C ASP A 174 -8.83 -4.22 3.59
N PHE A 175 -9.85 -4.44 2.78
CA PHE A 175 -10.00 -3.79 1.46
C PHE A 175 -11.30 -2.97 1.35
N GLN A 176 -11.99 -2.78 2.47
CA GLN A 176 -13.17 -1.93 2.59
C GLN A 176 -12.99 -0.96 3.78
N TYR A 177 -13.26 0.31 3.54
CA TYR A 177 -13.07 1.42 4.49
C TYR A 177 -14.27 2.36 4.47
N ASP A 178 -14.28 3.37 5.34
CA ASP A 178 -15.25 4.47 5.32
C ASP A 178 -15.07 5.41 4.12
N ILE A 179 -13.96 5.27 3.39
CA ILE A 179 -13.74 5.93 2.08
C ILE A 179 -13.55 4.88 0.97
N PRO A 180 -13.86 5.23 -0.29
CA PRO A 180 -13.65 4.32 -1.41
C PRO A 180 -12.19 3.88 -1.56
N VAL A 181 -12.00 2.63 -1.97
CA VAL A 181 -10.72 2.06 -2.40
C VAL A 181 -10.79 1.80 -3.90
N ARG A 182 -9.90 2.39 -4.69
CA ARG A 182 -9.87 2.18 -6.15
C ARG A 182 -9.15 0.91 -6.55
N TYR A 183 -8.04 0.63 -5.87
CA TYR A 183 -7.22 -0.53 -6.15
C TYR A 183 -6.66 -1.11 -4.85
N PHE A 184 -6.59 -2.42 -4.76
CA PHE A 184 -5.90 -3.10 -3.69
C PHE A 184 -5.19 -4.34 -4.22
N GLU A 185 -4.09 -4.70 -3.57
CA GLU A 185 -3.34 -5.92 -3.86
C GLU A 185 -2.75 -6.44 -2.56
N TYR A 186 -2.83 -7.76 -2.35
CA TYR A 186 -2.09 -8.41 -1.27
C TYR A 186 -1.33 -9.60 -1.83
N LYS A 187 -0.01 -9.58 -1.69
CA LYS A 187 0.89 -10.67 -2.08
C LYS A 187 1.52 -11.31 -0.86
N THR A 188 1.63 -12.63 -0.86
CA THR A 188 2.25 -13.40 0.22
C THR A 188 3.28 -14.35 -0.34
N ASP A 189 4.55 -14.14 0.01
CA ASP A 189 5.66 -15.02 -0.37
C ASP A 189 5.93 -15.95 0.82
N ILE A 190 5.26 -17.09 0.84
CA ILE A 190 5.23 -18.01 1.97
C ILE A 190 6.19 -19.19 1.73
N PRO A 191 7.06 -19.55 2.68
CA PRO A 191 7.87 -20.76 2.58
C PRO A 191 6.99 -21.99 2.40
N GLU A 192 7.40 -22.93 1.55
CA GLU A 192 6.62 -24.13 1.19
C GLU A 192 6.17 -24.97 2.40
N PHE A 193 6.93 -24.94 3.48
CA PHE A 193 6.63 -25.67 4.73
C PHE A 193 5.41 -25.13 5.49
N TYR A 194 4.90 -23.95 5.15
CA TYR A 194 3.75 -23.34 5.82
C TYR A 194 2.52 -23.25 4.91
N ILE A 195 1.41 -23.83 5.36
CA ILE A 195 0.14 -23.82 4.65
C ILE A 195 -0.83 -22.93 5.43
N TYR A 196 -1.28 -21.85 4.79
CA TYR A 196 -2.26 -20.92 5.37
C TYR A 196 -3.62 -21.10 4.73
N LYS A 197 -4.67 -21.04 5.55
CA LYS A 197 -6.05 -20.97 5.08
C LYS A 197 -6.47 -19.51 4.93
N THR A 198 -6.73 -19.09 3.71
CA THR A 198 -7.31 -17.76 3.45
C THR A 198 -8.78 -17.76 3.86
N LEU A 199 -9.15 -16.78 4.70
CA LEU A 199 -10.53 -16.55 5.11
C LEU A 199 -10.99 -15.21 4.53
N LEU A 200 -11.95 -15.26 3.61
CA LEU A 200 -12.60 -14.07 3.06
C LEU A 200 -13.85 -13.77 3.89
N ILE A 201 -13.91 -12.58 4.48
CA ILE A 201 -15.08 -12.08 5.19
C ILE A 201 -15.72 -10.97 4.35
N GLY A 202 -17.04 -11.03 4.19
CA GLY A 202 -17.81 -10.10 3.36
C GLY A 202 -18.36 -10.76 2.10
N THR A 203 -19.11 -9.97 1.32
CA THR A 203 -19.90 -10.48 0.19
C THR A 203 -19.28 -10.19 -1.19
N ARG A 204 -18.20 -9.39 -1.24
CA ARG A 204 -17.54 -9.03 -2.49
C ARG A 204 -16.62 -10.15 -2.94
N LYS A 205 -16.80 -10.60 -4.19
CA LYS A 205 -15.83 -11.50 -4.84
C LYS A 205 -14.52 -10.75 -5.07
N ILE A 206 -13.42 -11.46 -4.86
CA ILE A 206 -12.06 -10.96 -5.13
C ILE A 206 -11.39 -11.89 -6.13
N GLU A 207 -10.49 -11.33 -6.93
CA GLU A 207 -9.60 -12.11 -7.76
C GLU A 207 -8.46 -12.62 -6.88
N THR A 208 -8.22 -13.93 -6.96
CA THR A 208 -7.17 -14.61 -6.19
C THR A 208 -6.42 -15.56 -7.10
N ASP A 209 -5.10 -15.57 -7.00
CA ASP A 209 -4.22 -16.52 -7.68
C ASP A 209 -3.23 -17.09 -6.65
N SER A 210 -2.79 -18.33 -6.86
CA SER A 210 -1.80 -19.00 -6.02
C SER A 210 -0.95 -19.92 -6.88
N LYS A 211 0.38 -19.78 -6.76
CA LYS A 211 1.36 -20.52 -7.55
C LYS A 211 2.53 -20.90 -6.66
N ILE A 212 2.99 -22.14 -6.78
CA ILE A 212 4.28 -22.56 -6.23
C ILE A 212 5.35 -22.11 -7.21
N THR A 213 6.34 -21.39 -6.72
CA THR A 213 7.46 -20.89 -7.53
C THR A 213 8.77 -21.30 -6.87
N SER A 214 9.75 -21.70 -7.68
CA SER A 214 11.11 -21.94 -7.19
C SER A 214 11.77 -20.58 -6.92
N GLY A 215 12.05 -20.30 -5.66
CA GLY A 215 12.78 -19.11 -5.22
C GLY A 215 13.97 -19.50 -4.37
N ASN A 216 15.10 -18.80 -4.53
CA ASN A 216 16.24 -18.98 -3.65
C ASN A 216 16.16 -17.94 -2.51
N GLN A 217 16.10 -18.39 -1.26
CA GLN A 217 16.24 -17.51 -0.10
C GLN A 217 17.59 -17.81 0.56
N SER A 218 18.52 -16.86 0.48
CA SER A 218 19.80 -16.96 1.17
C SER A 218 19.58 -16.76 2.67
N PHE A 219 19.95 -17.75 3.46
CA PHE A 219 19.96 -17.67 4.91
C PHE A 219 21.39 -17.39 5.34
N ASN A 220 21.69 -16.15 5.75
CA ASN A 220 23.03 -15.81 6.23
C ASN A 220 23.33 -16.64 7.48
N ASP A 221 24.38 -17.47 7.40
CA ASP A 221 24.95 -18.14 8.59
C ASP A 221 25.78 -17.13 9.41
N GLU A 222 26.19 -17.50 10.63
CA GLU A 222 26.86 -16.68 11.66
C GLU A 222 28.05 -15.81 11.18
N TYR A 223 28.57 -16.04 9.97
CA TYR A 223 29.68 -15.32 9.36
C TYR A 223 29.28 -14.33 8.26
N ASN A 224 27.98 -14.04 8.08
CA ASN A 224 27.50 -13.08 7.09
C ASN A 224 27.97 -13.41 5.66
N ARG A 225 28.06 -14.69 5.33
CA ARG A 225 28.33 -15.18 3.96
C ARG A 225 27.00 -15.60 3.34
N SER A 226 26.68 -14.95 2.23
CA SER A 226 25.59 -15.32 1.30
C SER A 226 25.88 -16.63 0.59
#